data_AF-A0A7S3DXW8-F1
#
_entry.id   AF-A0A7S3DXW8-F1
#
_cell.length_a   1.000
_cell.length_b   1.000
_cell.length_c   1.000
_cell.angle_alpha   90.00
_cell.angle_beta   90.00
_cell.angle_gamma   90.00
#
_symmetry.space_group_name_H-M   'P 1'
#
loop_
_entity.id
_entity.type
_entity.pdbx_description
1 polymer ?
#
loop_
_entity_poly.entity_id
_entity_poly.type
_entity_poly.pdbx_seq_one_letter_code
_entity_poly.pdbx_strand_id
1 'polypeptide(L)'
;MAPNLHSDDYYEILGCPRGASDDQLKKAYRKLAVKWHPDKNPDDEQATKNFQKISEAYATLSDEKKRKIYDQYGKDGVDHADQMGDAPGGSPFGGGGGPGFHFPGGGGGHGSGGMHMSQQEADLLFSHIFGGGDPFGGSFGGSRRGGGGSFGGPRGSSMGMDPFSSMMFGGGIPGGMGGSIGGMPGGMGGSMGGMGGGFPGGGSFRQPPPKRYDAIPAGTIVSLKGLVSKPEKNGDRGEIANFDPQSGRYTVVLEDTEEQLRVKPSNLLQHVHVRLHGIESQPDLNGRKGTVVSWNEGKERYSIYIMDLSKVVLLKPGNVVLENGTVGHIVGVVAKPELNGKSGTIKSFNRESGRYDVQLSREQILRLKLENVVV
;
A
#
# COMPACT_ATOMS: atom_id res chain seq x y z
N MET A 1 29.13 -1.31 1.71
CA MET A 1 29.33 0.02 2.34
C MET A 1 29.86 -0.21 3.75
N ALA A 2 30.44 0.80 4.38
CA ALA A 2 30.72 0.73 5.82
C ALA A 2 29.42 1.03 6.59
N PRO A 3 29.14 0.32 7.71
CA PRO A 3 27.96 0.60 8.53
C PRO A 3 28.09 1.98 9.20
N ASN A 4 27.02 2.77 9.16
CA ASN A 4 26.94 4.10 9.75
C ASN A 4 25.78 4.18 10.76
N LEU A 5 26.10 4.04 12.05
CA LEU A 5 25.12 3.99 13.15
C LEU A 5 24.53 5.37 13.52
N HIS A 6 25.10 6.44 12.97
CA HIS A 6 24.62 7.81 13.13
C HIS A 6 23.66 8.24 12.01
N SER A 7 23.50 7.42 10.97
CA SER A 7 22.55 7.67 9.89
C SER A 7 21.14 7.24 10.29
N ASP A 8 20.15 7.88 9.68
CA ASP A 8 18.73 7.51 9.80
C ASP A 8 18.29 6.55 8.66
N ASP A 9 19.19 6.22 7.72
CA ASP A 9 18.95 5.24 6.66
C ASP A 9 19.30 3.81 7.11
N TYR A 10 18.34 2.89 7.06
CA TYR A 10 18.46 1.50 7.49
C TYR A 10 19.49 0.71 6.66
N TYR A 11 19.67 1.05 5.39
CA TYR A 11 20.71 0.46 4.54
C TYR A 11 22.10 0.91 4.98
N GLU A 12 22.25 2.18 5.35
CA GLU A 12 23.50 2.72 5.87
C GLU A 12 23.82 2.20 7.26
N ILE A 13 22.82 2.07 8.14
CA ILE A 13 22.97 1.46 9.48
C ILE A 13 23.52 0.03 9.36
N LEU A 14 22.97 -0.78 8.44
CA LEU A 14 23.44 -2.15 8.21
C LEU A 14 24.71 -2.21 7.33
N GLY A 15 25.08 -1.14 6.63
CA GLY A 15 26.21 -1.09 5.71
C GLY A 15 25.98 -1.81 4.39
N CYS A 16 24.72 -2.01 4.01
CA CYS A 16 24.28 -2.73 2.81
C CYS A 16 23.83 -1.76 1.70
N PRO A 17 24.00 -2.11 0.41
CA PRO A 17 23.37 -1.34 -0.66
C PRO A 17 21.84 -1.55 -0.67
N ARG A 18 21.09 -0.59 -1.23
CA ARG A 18 19.62 -0.69 -1.37
C ARG A 18 19.13 -1.92 -2.13
N GLY A 19 19.95 -2.45 -3.04
CA GLY A 19 19.70 -3.70 -3.76
C GLY A 19 20.18 -4.98 -3.05
N ALA A 20 20.48 -4.93 -1.74
CA ALA A 20 20.99 -6.08 -1.01
C ALA A 20 19.96 -7.23 -0.97
N SER A 21 20.45 -8.45 -1.14
CA SER A 21 19.64 -9.67 -0.94
C SER A 21 19.40 -9.96 0.54
N ASP A 22 18.40 -10.77 0.85
CA ASP A 22 18.04 -11.13 2.23
C ASP A 22 19.21 -11.80 2.97
N ASP A 23 20.00 -12.62 2.26
CA ASP A 23 21.22 -13.23 2.78
C ASP A 23 22.29 -12.19 3.16
N GLN A 24 22.40 -11.10 2.38
CA GLN A 24 23.33 -10.01 2.68
C GLN A 24 22.86 -9.20 3.89
N LEU A 25 21.55 -8.92 3.98
CA LEU A 25 20.95 -8.25 5.14
C LEU A 25 21.13 -9.08 6.41
N LYS A 26 20.87 -10.38 6.35
CA LYS A 26 21.02 -11.31 7.49
C LYS A 26 22.46 -11.42 7.96
N LYS A 27 23.43 -11.48 7.02
CA LYS A 27 24.87 -11.50 7.35
C LYS A 27 25.33 -10.19 7.99
N ALA A 28 24.88 -9.05 7.47
CA ALA A 28 25.21 -7.73 8.01
C ALA A 28 24.64 -7.54 9.42
N TYR A 29 23.36 -7.89 9.61
CA TYR A 29 22.70 -7.88 10.91
C TYR A 29 23.44 -8.76 11.92
N ARG A 30 23.76 -10.01 11.57
CA ARG A 30 24.49 -10.93 12.47
C ARG A 30 25.81 -10.32 12.97
N LYS A 31 26.59 -9.71 12.06
CA LYS A 31 27.89 -9.13 12.39
C LYS A 31 27.77 -7.93 13.33
N LEU A 32 26.76 -7.08 13.13
CA LEU A 32 26.52 -5.89 13.93
C LEU A 32 25.86 -6.21 15.27
N ALA A 33 24.87 -7.11 15.27
CA ALA A 33 24.18 -7.58 16.47
C ALA A 33 25.16 -8.21 17.46
N VAL A 34 26.07 -9.08 17.01
CA VAL A 34 27.10 -9.68 17.88
C VAL A 34 28.10 -8.65 18.41
N LYS A 35 28.35 -7.57 17.65
CA LYS A 35 29.29 -6.52 18.07
C LYS A 35 28.69 -5.61 19.15
N TRP A 36 27.41 -5.29 19.04
CA TRP A 36 26.72 -4.33 19.88
C TRP A 36 25.78 -4.96 20.93
N HIS A 37 25.74 -6.29 21.03
CA HIS A 37 24.90 -7.00 21.99
C HIS A 37 25.17 -6.54 23.44
N PRO A 38 24.12 -6.38 24.27
CA PRO A 38 24.25 -5.95 25.66
C PRO A 38 25.13 -6.88 26.50
N ASP A 39 25.03 -8.21 26.32
CA ASP A 39 25.91 -9.16 27.05
C ASP A 39 27.41 -8.94 26.83
N LYS A 40 27.83 -8.43 25.67
CA LYS A 40 29.24 -8.14 25.38
C LYS A 40 29.64 -6.72 25.76
N ASN A 41 28.67 -5.83 25.95
CA ASN A 41 28.87 -4.42 26.25
C ASN A 41 27.95 -3.99 27.42
N PRO A 42 28.04 -4.63 28.60
CA PRO A 42 27.08 -4.42 29.69
C PRO A 42 27.11 -3.01 30.28
N ASP A 43 28.23 -2.29 30.15
CA ASP A 43 28.41 -0.94 30.71
C ASP A 43 28.28 0.18 29.65
N ASP A 44 27.92 -0.14 28.41
CA ASP A 44 27.80 0.83 27.32
C ASP A 44 26.35 1.05 26.89
N GLU A 45 25.75 2.14 27.39
CA GLU A 45 24.40 2.56 26.99
C GLU A 45 24.29 2.87 25.48
N GLN A 46 25.38 3.26 24.82
CA GLN A 46 25.40 3.49 23.38
C GLN A 46 25.34 2.16 22.62
N ALA A 47 25.94 1.10 23.16
CA ALA A 47 25.82 -0.24 22.56
C ALA A 47 24.38 -0.72 22.55
N THR A 48 23.64 -0.49 23.64
CA THR A 48 22.21 -0.82 23.73
C THR A 48 21.38 -0.06 22.69
N LYS A 49 21.60 1.25 22.56
CA LYS A 49 20.91 2.09 21.55
C LYS A 49 21.25 1.67 20.12
N ASN A 50 22.51 1.36 19.86
CA ASN A 50 22.96 0.91 18.54
C ASN A 50 22.37 -0.47 18.21
N PHE A 51 22.31 -1.38 19.17
CA PHE A 51 21.70 -2.70 19.01
C PHE A 51 20.21 -2.59 18.66
N GLN A 52 19.45 -1.74 19.35
CA GLN A 52 18.05 -1.46 19.02
C GLN A 52 17.90 -0.96 17.58
N LYS A 53 18.69 0.04 17.17
CA LYS A 53 18.66 0.58 15.80
C LYS A 53 19.01 -0.47 14.73
N ILE A 54 19.99 -1.32 15.00
CA ILE A 54 20.40 -2.39 14.09
C ILE A 54 19.28 -3.42 13.92
N SER A 55 18.60 -3.76 15.01
CA SER A 55 17.47 -4.70 15.02
C SER A 55 16.24 -4.12 14.33
N GLU A 56 15.94 -2.84 14.54
CA GLU A 56 14.86 -2.10 13.87
C GLU A 56 15.09 -2.06 12.34
N ALA A 57 16.32 -1.72 11.92
CA ALA A 57 16.71 -1.69 10.52
C ALA A 57 16.56 -3.06 9.86
N TYR A 58 17.01 -4.13 10.51
CA TYR A 58 16.87 -5.48 9.98
C TYR A 58 15.41 -5.94 9.91
N ALA A 59 14.63 -5.72 10.97
CA ALA A 59 13.21 -6.10 10.99
C ALA A 59 12.43 -5.44 9.84
N THR A 60 12.71 -4.17 9.56
CA THR A 60 12.07 -3.45 8.45
C THR A 60 12.53 -3.94 7.08
N LEU A 61 13.84 -4.10 6.89
CA LEU A 61 14.41 -4.44 5.58
C LEU A 61 14.29 -5.91 5.21
N SER A 62 14.11 -6.80 6.19
CA SER A 62 13.94 -8.24 5.99
C SER A 62 12.55 -8.65 5.49
N ASP A 63 11.54 -7.82 5.71
CA ASP A 63 10.18 -8.04 5.22
C ASP A 63 10.01 -7.26 3.90
N GLU A 64 9.75 -7.97 2.79
CA GLU A 64 9.58 -7.35 1.48
C GLU A 64 8.51 -6.24 1.46
N LYS A 65 7.44 -6.37 2.25
CA LYS A 65 6.37 -5.37 2.33
C LYS A 65 6.82 -4.15 3.11
N LYS A 66 7.43 -4.35 4.29
CA LYS A 66 7.97 -3.23 5.09
C LYS A 66 9.11 -2.53 4.36
N ARG A 67 9.95 -3.28 3.64
CA ARG A 67 11.02 -2.77 2.78
C ARG A 67 10.48 -1.90 1.65
N LYS A 68 9.43 -2.34 0.93
CA LYS A 68 8.79 -1.53 -0.12
C LYS A 68 8.22 -0.21 0.44
N ILE A 69 7.56 -0.27 1.59
CA ILE A 69 7.02 0.92 2.26
C ILE A 69 8.17 1.85 2.68
N TYR A 70 9.24 1.29 3.26
CA TYR A 70 10.44 2.03 3.63
C TYR A 70 11.13 2.68 2.42
N ASP A 71 11.25 1.96 1.31
CA ASP A 71 11.86 2.47 0.08
C ASP A 71 11.03 3.59 -0.56
N GLN A 72 9.70 3.56 -0.41
CA GLN A 72 8.78 4.56 -0.96
C GLN A 72 8.59 5.78 -0.06
N TYR A 73 8.56 5.58 1.26
CA TYR A 73 8.10 6.58 2.24
C TYR A 73 9.10 6.85 3.37
N GLY A 74 10.24 6.15 3.42
CA GLY A 74 11.24 6.26 4.47
C GLY A 74 10.79 5.71 5.82
N LYS A 75 11.53 6.08 6.88
CA LYS A 75 11.27 5.64 8.26
C LYS A 75 9.85 6.00 8.75
N ASP A 76 9.38 7.21 8.42
CA ASP A 76 8.06 7.70 8.84
C ASP A 76 6.89 6.89 8.25
N GLY A 77 7.08 6.27 7.08
CA GLY A 77 6.06 5.44 6.43
C GLY A 77 5.85 4.07 7.08
N VAL A 78 6.92 3.50 7.65
CA VAL A 78 6.86 2.20 8.36
C VAL A 78 6.18 2.39 9.72
N ASP A 79 6.51 3.47 10.44
CA ASP A 79 5.90 3.82 11.72
C ASP A 79 4.37 4.07 11.60
N HIS A 80 3.90 4.56 10.44
CA HIS A 80 2.48 4.76 10.17
C HIS A 80 1.75 3.48 9.76
N ALA A 81 2.45 2.50 9.17
CA ALA A 81 1.88 1.20 8.83
C ALA A 81 1.62 0.35 10.09
N ASP A 82 2.52 0.42 11.09
CA ASP A 82 2.36 -0.31 12.35
C ASP A 82 1.38 0.41 13.32
N GLN A 83 1.16 1.73 13.20
CA GLN A 83 0.16 2.48 14.02
C GLN A 83 -1.31 2.29 13.59
N MET A 84 -1.59 1.72 12.41
CA MET A 84 -2.95 1.31 12.03
C MET A 84 -3.36 -0.07 12.62
N GLY A 85 -2.70 -0.52 13.68
CA GLY A 85 -2.95 -1.79 14.36
C GLY A 85 -4.00 -1.78 15.47
N ASP A 86 -4.56 -0.62 15.85
CA ASP A 86 -5.41 -0.48 17.06
C ASP A 86 -6.88 -0.14 16.77
N ALA A 87 -7.49 -0.80 15.77
CA ALA A 87 -8.94 -0.80 15.58
C ALA A 87 -9.58 -1.98 16.35
N PRO A 88 -10.73 -1.80 17.02
CA PRO A 88 -11.36 -2.85 17.82
C PRO A 88 -11.99 -3.91 16.89
N GLY A 89 -11.17 -4.90 16.52
CA GLY A 89 -11.56 -5.95 15.58
C GLY A 89 -10.38 -6.68 14.96
N GLY A 90 -9.41 -7.12 15.77
CA GLY A 90 -8.32 -7.99 15.34
C GLY A 90 -7.25 -7.29 14.50
N SER A 91 -5.98 -7.49 14.86
CA SER A 91 -4.83 -6.96 14.15
C SER A 91 -4.93 -7.24 12.63
N PRO A 92 -4.88 -6.22 11.75
CA PRO A 92 -4.93 -6.44 10.30
C PRO A 92 -3.60 -6.95 9.70
N PHE A 93 -2.53 -7.03 10.51
CA PHE A 93 -1.23 -7.57 10.11
C PHE A 93 -0.61 -8.51 11.15
N GLY A 94 -1.44 -9.14 11.99
CA GLY A 94 -1.04 -10.25 12.85
C GLY A 94 -1.82 -11.50 12.47
N GLY A 95 -1.28 -12.33 11.56
CA GLY A 95 -1.90 -13.61 11.24
C GLY A 95 -1.45 -14.28 9.94
N GLY A 96 -0.28 -14.94 9.99
CA GLY A 96 -0.05 -16.22 9.29
C GLY A 96 0.62 -16.20 7.91
N GLY A 97 1.74 -16.91 7.80
CA GLY A 97 2.11 -17.57 6.53
C GLY A 97 3.57 -17.57 6.07
N GLY A 98 4.58 -17.69 6.95
CA GLY A 98 5.98 -17.94 6.55
C GLY A 98 6.86 -18.27 7.77
N PRO A 99 7.95 -19.05 7.64
CA PRO A 99 8.74 -19.49 8.79
C PRO A 99 9.58 -18.32 9.32
N GLY A 100 8.97 -17.44 10.09
CA GLY A 100 9.65 -16.28 10.65
C GLY A 100 8.79 -15.52 11.68
N PHE A 101 9.22 -15.58 12.93
CA PHE A 101 9.12 -14.49 13.92
C PHE A 101 7.72 -14.00 14.29
N HIS A 102 7.00 -14.81 15.08
CA HIS A 102 5.93 -14.29 15.94
C HIS A 102 6.44 -14.23 17.38
N PHE A 103 6.47 -13.04 17.98
CA PHE A 103 6.70 -12.90 19.43
C PHE A 103 5.41 -13.21 20.20
N PRO A 104 5.40 -14.20 21.10
CA PRO A 104 4.25 -14.46 21.95
C PRO A 104 4.30 -13.48 23.13
N GLY A 105 3.53 -12.38 23.06
CA GLY A 105 3.42 -11.47 24.21
C GLY A 105 2.81 -10.08 23.98
N GLY A 106 2.57 -9.64 22.74
CA GLY A 106 2.06 -8.29 22.45
C GLY A 106 0.56 -8.12 22.71
N GLY A 107 0.12 -8.30 23.96
CA GLY A 107 -1.25 -8.08 24.41
C GLY A 107 -1.30 -7.07 25.56
N GLY A 108 -1.51 -5.80 25.22
CA GLY A 108 -2.04 -4.78 26.14
C GLY A 108 -1.02 -3.99 26.96
N GLY A 109 -1.06 -2.66 26.79
CA GLY A 109 -0.77 -1.72 27.88
C GLY A 109 0.23 -0.60 27.60
N HIS A 110 -0.32 0.62 27.48
CA HIS A 110 0.26 1.91 27.89
C HIS A 110 1.37 2.56 27.03
N GLY A 111 0.94 3.57 26.25
CA GLY A 111 1.49 4.93 26.35
C GLY A 111 2.69 5.31 25.48
N SER A 112 2.46 6.33 24.64
CA SER A 112 3.46 7.31 24.14
C SER A 112 4.51 6.84 23.11
N GLY A 113 4.23 7.12 21.83
CA GLY A 113 5.20 7.76 20.93
C GLY A 113 6.33 6.91 20.36
N GLY A 114 6.17 6.48 19.10
CA GLY A 114 7.22 5.91 18.24
C GLY A 114 7.53 4.44 18.53
N MET A 115 7.64 3.62 17.49
CA MET A 115 8.18 2.26 17.61
C MET A 115 9.68 2.34 17.90
N HIS A 116 10.05 2.67 19.13
CA HIS A 116 11.35 2.29 19.64
C HIS A 116 11.31 0.81 19.94
N MET A 117 11.94 -0.01 19.08
CA MET A 117 12.16 -1.42 19.37
C MET A 117 12.85 -1.53 20.74
N SER A 118 12.17 -2.13 21.70
CA SER A 118 12.71 -2.28 23.04
C SER A 118 13.88 -3.25 23.02
N GLN A 119 14.78 -3.13 24.00
CA GLN A 119 15.93 -4.03 24.14
C GLN A 119 15.49 -5.51 24.17
N GLN A 120 14.40 -5.80 24.88
CA GLN A 120 13.85 -7.14 25.01
C GLN A 120 13.32 -7.68 23.66
N GLU A 121 12.66 -6.86 22.86
CA GLU A 121 12.19 -7.27 21.52
C GLU A 121 13.35 -7.50 20.56
N ALA A 122 14.40 -6.69 20.64
CA ALA A 122 15.63 -6.87 19.87
C ALA A 122 16.36 -8.18 20.24
N ASP A 123 16.42 -8.50 21.53
CA ASP A 123 17.00 -9.76 22.03
C ASP A 123 16.16 -10.99 21.62
N LEU A 124 14.84 -10.85 21.62
CA LEU A 124 13.93 -11.88 21.14
C LEU A 124 14.06 -12.07 19.61
N LEU A 125 14.23 -11.00 18.84
CA LEU A 125 14.48 -11.07 17.39
C LEU A 125 15.77 -11.82 17.11
N PHE A 126 16.85 -11.44 17.80
CA PHE A 126 18.13 -12.11 17.67
C PHE A 126 18.05 -13.59 18.04
N SER A 127 17.41 -13.93 19.16
CA SER A 127 17.27 -15.32 19.61
C SER A 127 16.36 -16.16 18.71
N HIS A 128 15.34 -15.59 18.07
CA HIS A 128 14.55 -16.36 17.10
C HIS A 128 15.33 -16.56 15.77
N ILE A 129 16.23 -15.65 15.38
CA ILE A 129 17.02 -15.76 14.12
C ILE A 129 18.19 -16.71 14.29
N PHE A 130 18.75 -16.76 15.50
CA PHE A 130 20.02 -17.44 15.75
C PHE A 130 19.99 -18.41 16.94
N GLY A 131 18.89 -18.54 17.68
CA GLY A 131 18.79 -19.37 18.90
C GLY A 131 18.69 -20.88 18.68
N GLY A 132 18.83 -21.35 17.43
CA GLY A 132 19.00 -22.78 17.10
C GLY A 132 20.45 -23.25 17.13
N GLY A 133 21.42 -22.37 17.41
CA GLY A 133 22.83 -22.74 17.57
C GLY A 133 23.65 -21.53 17.98
N ASP A 134 24.40 -21.65 19.07
CA ASP A 134 25.12 -20.56 19.72
C ASP A 134 25.84 -19.61 18.73
N PRO A 135 25.30 -18.40 18.48
CA PRO A 135 26.01 -17.41 17.67
C PRO A 135 27.21 -16.83 18.44
N PHE A 136 27.24 -17.04 19.75
CA PHE A 136 28.30 -16.66 20.68
C PHE A 136 29.31 -17.77 20.97
N GLY A 137 29.01 -19.01 20.59
CA GLY A 137 29.76 -20.21 20.95
C GLY A 137 30.06 -21.11 19.76
N GLY A 138 30.90 -20.66 18.83
CA GLY A 138 31.36 -21.57 17.77
C GLY A 138 31.89 -20.96 16.48
N SER A 139 32.75 -19.94 16.55
CA SER A 139 33.74 -19.67 15.49
C SER A 139 34.41 -18.33 15.79
N PHE A 140 35.49 -18.36 16.57
CA PHE A 140 36.66 -17.48 16.43
C PHE A 140 37.63 -17.85 17.55
N GLY A 141 38.43 -18.90 17.31
CA GLY A 141 39.46 -19.33 18.24
C GLY A 141 40.20 -20.57 17.77
N GLY A 142 41.37 -20.36 17.18
CA GLY A 142 42.53 -21.23 17.40
C GLY A 142 42.56 -22.59 16.70
N SER A 143 43.54 -22.76 15.83
CA SER A 143 43.92 -24.01 15.20
C SER A 143 44.28 -25.14 16.18
N ARG A 144 44.10 -26.37 15.67
CA ARG A 144 44.86 -27.63 15.91
C ARG A 144 44.18 -28.71 16.77
N ARG A 145 44.33 -29.93 16.22
CA ARG A 145 44.43 -31.25 16.88
C ARG A 145 43.05 -31.87 17.18
N GLY A 146 42.69 -33.05 16.71
CA GLY A 146 43.41 -34.13 16.03
C GLY A 146 42.65 -35.44 16.32
N GLY A 147 42.72 -36.39 15.39
CA GLY A 147 42.24 -37.78 15.56
C GLY A 147 40.72 -37.92 15.39
N GLY A 148 40.18 -38.91 14.67
CA GLY A 148 40.73 -40.17 14.20
C GLY A 148 39.65 -41.26 14.39
N GLY A 149 39.47 -42.14 13.40
CA GLY A 149 38.55 -43.29 13.43
C GLY A 149 37.25 -43.01 12.68
N SER A 150 37.02 -43.47 11.44
CA SER A 150 37.05 -44.83 10.87
C SER A 150 35.92 -45.73 11.36
N PHE A 151 35.51 -46.67 10.49
CA PHE A 151 34.33 -47.55 10.46
C PHE A 151 33.09 -46.94 9.80
N GLY A 152 32.55 -47.48 8.70
CA GLY A 152 32.90 -48.70 7.98
C GLY A 152 31.72 -49.18 7.12
N GLY A 153 31.75 -48.82 5.84
CA GLY A 153 31.39 -49.65 4.68
C GLY A 153 29.95 -50.14 4.41
N PRO A 154 29.62 -50.42 3.13
CA PRO A 154 28.27 -50.73 2.63
C PRO A 154 28.10 -52.20 2.16
N ARG A 155 26.87 -52.72 2.16
CA ARG A 155 26.38 -53.93 1.43
C ARG A 155 24.86 -53.76 1.23
N GLY A 156 24.19 -54.07 0.11
CA GLY A 156 24.51 -54.80 -1.11
C GLY A 156 23.41 -55.86 -1.38
N SER A 157 22.73 -55.75 -2.54
CA SER A 157 22.01 -56.84 -3.28
C SER A 157 20.67 -57.34 -2.70
N SER A 158 19.65 -57.84 -3.42
CA SER A 158 19.25 -58.00 -4.84
C SER A 158 17.94 -58.83 -4.87
N MET A 159 17.19 -58.80 -5.98
CA MET A 159 16.07 -59.70 -6.35
C MET A 159 14.79 -59.55 -5.51
N GLY A 160 13.57 -59.60 -6.04
CA GLY A 160 13.09 -59.94 -7.37
C GLY A 160 11.64 -60.43 -7.24
N MET A 161 10.86 -60.16 -8.28
CA MET A 161 9.62 -60.82 -8.68
C MET A 161 8.25 -60.34 -8.17
N ASP A 162 7.48 -59.86 -9.14
CA ASP A 162 6.02 -59.77 -9.19
C ASP A 162 5.36 -61.16 -9.10
N PRO A 163 4.12 -61.21 -8.58
CA PRO A 163 3.09 -61.89 -9.37
C PRO A 163 1.70 -61.27 -9.15
N PHE A 164 1.20 -60.50 -10.12
CA PHE A 164 -0.20 -60.65 -10.56
C PHE A 164 -0.35 -60.04 -11.97
N SER A 165 -0.06 -60.87 -12.96
CA SER A 165 -0.43 -60.65 -14.35
C SER A 165 -1.80 -61.27 -14.61
N SER A 166 -2.49 -60.71 -15.62
CA SER A 166 -3.64 -61.22 -16.37
C SER A 166 -5.05 -60.96 -15.79
N MET A 167 -5.76 -59.99 -16.37
CA MET A 167 -6.62 -60.18 -17.55
C MET A 167 -6.89 -58.78 -18.16
N MET A 168 -6.42 -58.46 -19.37
CA MET A 168 -6.94 -58.83 -20.70
C MET A 168 -8.22 -58.09 -21.09
N PHE A 169 -8.17 -57.57 -22.33
CA PHE A 169 -9.19 -56.88 -23.15
C PHE A 169 -9.48 -55.41 -22.81
N GLY A 170 -9.28 -54.43 -23.69
CA GLY A 170 -9.02 -54.46 -25.12
C GLY A 170 -10.08 -53.68 -25.88
N GLY A 171 -9.70 -52.51 -26.40
CA GLY A 171 -10.15 -52.02 -27.71
C GLY A 171 -11.43 -51.17 -27.80
N GLY A 172 -11.32 -50.07 -28.56
CA GLY A 172 -12.25 -49.79 -29.65
C GLY A 172 -13.29 -48.69 -29.46
N ILE A 173 -13.00 -47.51 -30.03
CA ILE A 173 -13.94 -46.45 -30.48
C ILE A 173 -14.63 -46.92 -31.81
N PRO A 174 -15.47 -46.17 -32.59
CA PRO A 174 -16.37 -45.01 -32.40
C PRO A 174 -17.74 -45.12 -33.17
N GLY A 175 -18.57 -44.05 -33.11
CA GLY A 175 -19.59 -43.69 -34.14
C GLY A 175 -21.05 -43.87 -33.72
N GLY A 176 -22.04 -43.08 -34.15
CA GLY A 176 -22.14 -41.97 -35.10
C GLY A 176 -23.63 -41.66 -35.39
N MET A 177 -23.88 -40.53 -36.09
CA MET A 177 -25.12 -40.16 -36.83
C MET A 177 -26.41 -39.96 -36.01
N GLY A 178 -27.32 -39.03 -36.31
CA GLY A 178 -27.58 -38.16 -37.44
C GLY A 178 -29.05 -37.71 -37.34
N GLY A 179 -29.49 -36.70 -38.10
CA GLY A 179 -30.94 -36.45 -38.28
C GLY A 179 -31.36 -35.02 -38.55
N SER A 180 -31.33 -34.64 -39.82
CA SER A 180 -32.08 -33.52 -40.41
C SER A 180 -33.57 -33.87 -40.53
N ILE A 181 -34.48 -32.90 -40.35
CA ILE A 181 -35.88 -32.77 -40.84
C ILE A 181 -36.30 -31.34 -40.40
N GLY A 182 -36.89 -30.43 -41.17
CA GLY A 182 -37.62 -30.48 -42.44
C GLY A 182 -38.94 -29.69 -42.27
N GLY A 183 -39.23 -28.72 -43.15
CA GLY A 183 -40.60 -28.25 -43.46
C GLY A 183 -41.04 -26.81 -43.09
N MET A 184 -40.90 -25.85 -44.02
CA MET A 184 -41.95 -25.04 -44.73
C MET A 184 -43.29 -24.66 -44.04
N PRO A 185 -44.16 -23.77 -44.62
CA PRO A 185 -43.96 -22.52 -45.39
C PRO A 185 -45.04 -21.41 -45.10
N GLY A 186 -44.88 -20.21 -45.67
CA GLY A 186 -46.01 -19.46 -46.25
C GLY A 186 -46.62 -18.30 -45.44
N GLY A 187 -46.47 -17.08 -45.96
CA GLY A 187 -47.19 -15.88 -45.51
C GLY A 187 -47.07 -14.75 -46.55
N MET A 188 -47.95 -14.81 -47.54
CA MET A 188 -48.13 -13.81 -48.61
C MET A 188 -48.65 -12.48 -48.03
N GLY A 189 -48.14 -11.35 -48.54
CA GLY A 189 -48.68 -10.02 -48.22
C GLY A 189 -47.93 -8.95 -49.01
N GLY A 190 -48.56 -8.40 -50.03
CA GLY A 190 -47.89 -7.63 -51.08
C GLY A 190 -47.87 -6.11 -50.90
N SER A 191 -47.20 -5.50 -51.88
CA SER A 191 -47.53 -4.22 -52.52
C SER A 191 -46.91 -2.92 -51.97
N MET A 192 -46.48 -2.12 -52.95
CA MET A 192 -46.04 -0.71 -52.94
C MET A 192 -44.71 -0.41 -52.24
N GLY A 193 -43.67 0.11 -52.89
CA GLY A 193 -43.68 1.10 -53.96
C GLY A 193 -43.72 2.51 -53.34
N GLY A 194 -42.58 2.97 -52.81
CA GLY A 194 -42.45 4.30 -52.23
C GLY A 194 -40.98 4.68 -52.06
N MET A 195 -40.48 5.51 -52.96
CA MET A 195 -39.19 6.21 -52.85
C MET A 195 -39.18 7.03 -51.55
N GLY A 196 -38.36 6.63 -50.59
CA GLY A 196 -38.05 7.40 -49.39
C GLY A 196 -36.53 7.50 -49.28
N GLY A 197 -35.98 8.65 -49.65
CA GLY A 197 -34.57 8.95 -49.45
C GLY A 197 -34.20 8.71 -47.99
N GLY A 198 -33.22 7.83 -47.77
CA GLY A 198 -32.67 7.56 -46.47
C GLY A 198 -32.03 8.83 -45.92
N PHE A 199 -32.78 9.54 -45.09
CA PHE A 199 -32.21 10.49 -44.14
C PHE A 199 -31.23 9.71 -43.27
N PRO A 200 -29.94 10.08 -43.21
CA PRO A 200 -29.02 9.44 -42.28
C PRO A 200 -29.57 9.67 -40.88
N GLY A 201 -29.77 8.56 -40.17
CA GLY A 201 -30.41 8.52 -38.87
C GLY A 201 -29.92 9.64 -37.97
N GLY A 202 -30.87 10.35 -37.38
CA GLY A 202 -30.62 11.28 -36.30
C GLY A 202 -29.84 10.56 -35.22
N GLY A 203 -28.52 10.77 -35.23
CA GLY A 203 -27.67 10.45 -34.10
C GLY A 203 -28.30 11.17 -32.92
N SER A 204 -28.88 10.39 -32.01
CA SER A 204 -29.30 10.91 -30.72
C SER A 204 -28.07 11.57 -30.14
N PHE A 205 -28.05 12.91 -30.14
CA PHE A 205 -27.09 13.69 -29.37
C PHE A 205 -27.31 13.26 -27.93
N ARG A 206 -26.56 12.24 -27.51
CA ARG A 206 -26.54 11.78 -26.13
C ARG A 206 -25.97 12.97 -25.38
N GLN A 207 -26.86 13.75 -24.75
CA GLN A 207 -26.40 14.85 -23.92
C GLN A 207 -25.34 14.28 -22.98
N PRO A 208 -24.16 14.92 -22.87
CA PRO A 208 -23.17 14.46 -21.93
C PRO A 208 -23.86 14.34 -20.57
N PRO A 209 -23.64 13.23 -19.83
CA PRO A 209 -24.27 13.04 -18.55
C PRO A 209 -24.06 14.30 -17.69
N PRO A 210 -25.06 14.72 -16.89
CA PRO A 210 -24.97 15.93 -16.12
C PRO A 210 -23.70 15.91 -15.26
N LYS A 211 -22.83 16.91 -15.44
CA LYS A 211 -21.60 17.06 -14.66
C LYS A 211 -21.95 17.06 -13.18
N ARG A 212 -21.44 16.06 -12.46
CA ARG A 212 -21.53 15.95 -11.01
C ARG A 212 -20.43 16.78 -10.37
N TYR A 213 -20.76 17.40 -9.25
CA TYR A 213 -19.82 18.25 -8.50
C TYR A 213 -19.39 17.61 -7.19
N ASP A 214 -20.04 16.50 -6.83
CA ASP A 214 -19.85 15.66 -5.66
C ASP A 214 -19.12 14.35 -5.96
N ALA A 215 -18.81 14.09 -7.24
CA ALA A 215 -18.09 12.91 -7.68
C ALA A 215 -16.68 13.30 -8.15
N ILE A 216 -15.68 12.53 -7.73
CA ILE A 216 -14.29 12.69 -8.15
C ILE A 216 -14.24 12.50 -9.67
N PRO A 217 -13.64 13.44 -10.43
CA PRO A 217 -13.65 13.38 -11.88
C PRO A 217 -12.80 12.21 -12.40
N ALA A 218 -13.19 11.69 -13.56
CA ALA A 218 -12.33 10.76 -14.30
C ALA A 218 -10.99 11.42 -14.62
N GLY A 219 -9.90 10.65 -14.62
CA GLY A 219 -8.54 11.19 -14.73
C GLY A 219 -7.88 11.48 -13.38
N THR A 220 -8.61 11.41 -12.27
CA THR A 220 -8.04 11.69 -10.95
C THR A 220 -7.22 10.50 -10.46
N ILE A 221 -5.99 10.76 -10.04
CA ILE A 221 -5.12 9.75 -9.42
C ILE A 221 -5.55 9.52 -7.97
N VAL A 222 -5.72 8.24 -7.62
CA VAL A 222 -6.18 7.78 -6.31
C VAL A 222 -5.35 6.58 -5.86
N SER A 223 -5.25 6.38 -4.55
CA SER A 223 -4.80 5.12 -3.97
C SER A 223 -5.97 4.36 -3.36
N LEU A 224 -5.92 3.04 -3.44
CA LEU A 224 -6.91 2.17 -2.83
C LEU A 224 -6.62 2.00 -1.33
N LYS A 225 -7.66 2.03 -0.50
CA LYS A 225 -7.57 1.78 0.95
C LYS A 225 -8.77 1.00 1.47
N GLY A 226 -8.59 0.25 2.56
CA GLY A 226 -9.68 -0.40 3.30
C GLY A 226 -10.51 -1.40 2.48
N LEU A 227 -9.97 -1.94 1.38
CA LEU A 227 -10.62 -3.01 0.63
C LEU A 227 -10.56 -4.30 1.43
N VAL A 228 -11.73 -4.84 1.74
CA VAL A 228 -11.86 -6.12 2.48
C VAL A 228 -11.77 -7.32 1.54
N SER A 229 -12.31 -7.19 0.33
CA SER A 229 -12.35 -8.29 -0.65
C SER A 229 -11.02 -8.53 -1.38
N LYS A 230 -10.16 -7.50 -1.43
CA LYS A 230 -8.86 -7.51 -2.09
C LYS A 230 -7.85 -6.69 -1.26
N PRO A 231 -7.52 -7.12 -0.03
CA PRO A 231 -6.64 -6.36 0.85
C PRO A 231 -5.23 -6.17 0.27
N GLU A 232 -4.79 -7.08 -0.60
CA GLU A 232 -3.51 -7.01 -1.32
C GLU A 232 -3.39 -5.83 -2.28
N LYS A 233 -4.53 -5.23 -2.67
CA LYS A 233 -4.57 -4.04 -3.54
C LYS A 233 -4.60 -2.73 -2.74
N ASN A 234 -4.65 -2.78 -1.40
CA ASN A 234 -4.59 -1.57 -0.60
C ASN A 234 -3.18 -0.97 -0.68
N GLY A 235 -3.10 0.33 -0.98
CA GLY A 235 -1.87 1.04 -1.30
C GLY A 235 -1.65 1.22 -2.80
N ASP A 236 -2.19 0.33 -3.63
CA ASP A 236 -2.04 0.42 -5.09
C ASP A 236 -2.63 1.73 -5.62
N ARG A 237 -1.91 2.30 -6.59
CA ARG A 237 -2.26 3.55 -7.24
C ARG A 237 -3.03 3.29 -8.52
N GLY A 238 -4.00 4.14 -8.81
CA GLY A 238 -4.80 4.04 -10.02
C GLY A 238 -5.46 5.35 -10.40
N GLU A 239 -6.03 5.37 -11.59
CA GLU A 239 -6.76 6.49 -12.15
C GLU A 239 -8.27 6.19 -12.11
N ILE A 240 -9.08 7.17 -11.71
CA ILE A 240 -10.54 7.04 -11.83
C ILE A 240 -10.91 7.04 -13.31
N ALA A 241 -11.51 5.95 -13.78
CA ALA A 241 -12.06 5.86 -15.13
C ALA A 241 -13.49 6.42 -15.20
N ASN A 242 -14.34 6.05 -14.23
CA ASN A 242 -15.73 6.51 -14.19
C ASN A 242 -16.35 6.34 -12.79
N PHE A 243 -17.44 7.06 -12.53
CA PHE A 243 -18.33 6.86 -11.40
C PHE A 243 -19.68 6.34 -11.87
N ASP A 244 -20.14 5.23 -11.31
CA ASP A 244 -21.47 4.68 -11.57
C ASP A 244 -22.47 5.15 -10.48
N PRO A 245 -23.43 6.03 -10.82
CA PRO A 245 -24.40 6.55 -9.87
C PRO A 245 -25.37 5.49 -9.34
N GLN A 246 -25.63 4.42 -10.10
CA GLN A 246 -26.60 3.40 -9.69
C GLN A 246 -26.04 2.53 -8.57
N SER A 247 -24.76 2.16 -8.67
CA SER A 247 -24.08 1.38 -7.63
C SER A 247 -23.39 2.23 -6.57
N GLY A 248 -23.20 3.54 -6.83
CA GLY A 248 -22.46 4.45 -5.97
C GLY A 248 -20.97 4.09 -5.89
N ARG A 249 -20.40 3.49 -6.94
CA ARG A 249 -19.02 2.99 -6.98
C ARG A 249 -18.21 3.63 -8.10
N TYR A 250 -16.93 3.80 -7.85
CA TYR A 250 -15.96 4.20 -8.86
C TYR A 250 -15.35 2.97 -9.53
N THR A 251 -15.06 3.09 -10.81
CA THR A 251 -14.14 2.21 -11.53
C THR A 251 -12.78 2.87 -11.52
N VAL A 252 -11.80 2.20 -10.93
CA VAL A 252 -10.40 2.63 -10.89
C VAL A 252 -9.58 1.69 -11.76
N VAL A 253 -8.75 2.25 -12.63
CA VAL A 253 -7.75 1.52 -13.42
C VAL A 253 -6.42 1.60 -12.68
N LEU A 254 -5.88 0.47 -12.24
CA LEU A 254 -4.60 0.44 -11.53
C LEU A 254 -3.43 0.77 -12.48
N GLU A 255 -2.48 1.60 -12.04
CA GLU A 255 -1.31 2.00 -12.86
C GLU A 255 -0.39 0.81 -13.16
N ASP A 256 -0.16 -0.06 -12.17
CA ASP A 256 0.82 -1.15 -12.30
C ASP A 256 0.33 -2.36 -13.10
N THR A 257 -0.98 -2.60 -13.11
CA THR A 257 -1.57 -3.83 -13.67
C THR A 257 -2.60 -3.57 -14.76
N GLU A 258 -2.97 -2.29 -14.99
CA GLU A 258 -4.10 -1.86 -15.83
C GLU A 258 -5.44 -2.55 -15.47
N GLU A 259 -5.52 -3.22 -14.31
CA GLU A 259 -6.71 -3.91 -13.82
C GLU A 259 -7.78 -2.88 -13.42
N GLN A 260 -9.03 -3.14 -13.80
CA GLN A 260 -10.17 -2.32 -13.39
C GLN A 260 -10.83 -2.87 -12.13
N LEU A 261 -10.94 -2.02 -11.10
CA LEU A 261 -11.58 -2.35 -9.83
C LEU A 261 -12.78 -1.45 -9.56
N ARG A 262 -13.89 -2.05 -9.13
CA ARG A 262 -15.10 -1.34 -8.71
C ARG A 262 -15.13 -1.14 -7.20
N VAL A 263 -14.87 0.08 -6.74
CA VAL A 263 -14.63 0.39 -5.33
C VAL A 263 -15.57 1.48 -4.82
N LYS A 264 -15.83 1.50 -3.51
CA LYS A 264 -16.65 2.55 -2.89
C LYS A 264 -15.82 3.84 -2.74
N PRO A 265 -16.48 5.02 -2.64
CA PRO A 265 -15.79 6.29 -2.37
C PRO A 265 -14.91 6.22 -1.11
N SER A 266 -15.37 5.53 -0.05
CA SER A 266 -14.62 5.34 1.20
C SER A 266 -13.31 4.56 1.03
N ASN A 267 -13.18 3.79 -0.05
CA ASN A 267 -12.00 3.00 -0.37
C ASN A 267 -10.98 3.75 -1.24
N LEU A 268 -11.23 5.03 -1.50
CA LEU A 268 -10.35 5.89 -2.29
C LEU A 268 -9.67 6.91 -1.39
N LEU A 269 -8.40 7.14 -1.67
CA LEU A 269 -7.66 8.28 -1.19
C LEU A 269 -7.22 9.09 -2.40
N GLN A 270 -7.72 10.32 -2.51
CA GLN A 270 -7.38 11.19 -3.63
C GLN A 270 -5.96 11.74 -3.47
N HIS A 271 -5.10 11.51 -4.46
CA HIS A 271 -3.80 12.17 -4.53
C HIS A 271 -4.00 13.56 -5.11
N VAL A 272 -4.24 14.52 -4.22
CA VAL A 272 -4.42 15.91 -4.63
C VAL A 272 -3.07 16.61 -4.69
N HIS A 273 -2.75 17.15 -5.86
CA HIS A 273 -1.65 18.10 -5.98
C HIS A 273 -2.03 19.42 -5.30
N VAL A 274 -1.11 19.92 -4.49
CA VAL A 274 -1.31 21.12 -3.69
C VAL A 274 -0.16 22.08 -3.85
N ARG A 275 -0.43 23.35 -3.63
CA ARG A 275 0.58 24.40 -3.52
C ARG A 275 0.62 24.91 -2.08
N LEU A 276 1.81 24.98 -1.53
CA LEU A 276 2.02 25.43 -0.16
C LEU A 276 2.09 26.96 -0.07
N HIS A 277 1.54 27.54 0.99
CA HIS A 277 1.62 28.98 1.23
C HIS A 277 1.44 29.33 2.72
N GLY A 278 1.82 30.56 3.10
CA GLY A 278 1.55 31.08 4.44
C GLY A 278 2.27 30.33 5.58
N ILE A 279 3.32 29.58 5.27
CA ILE A 279 4.08 28.82 6.27
C ILE A 279 5.15 29.75 6.84
N GLU A 280 4.87 30.35 7.99
CA GLU A 280 5.81 31.27 8.67
C GLU A 280 7.02 30.55 9.27
N SER A 281 6.81 29.34 9.80
CA SER A 281 7.87 28.55 10.45
C SER A 281 8.92 28.02 9.46
N GLN A 282 8.54 27.85 8.20
CA GLN A 282 9.39 27.30 7.13
C GLN A 282 9.06 28.03 5.82
N PRO A 283 9.55 29.27 5.65
CA PRO A 283 9.21 30.10 4.49
C PRO A 283 9.67 29.47 3.16
N ASP A 284 10.72 28.65 3.19
CA ASP A 284 11.26 27.95 2.02
C ASP A 284 10.27 26.95 1.39
N LEU A 285 9.23 26.54 2.13
CA LEU A 285 8.19 25.67 1.62
C LEU A 285 7.14 26.44 0.80
N ASN A 286 7.01 27.75 0.99
CA ASN A 286 5.99 28.54 0.31
C ASN A 286 6.23 28.57 -1.20
N GLY A 287 5.17 28.34 -1.97
CA GLY A 287 5.20 28.28 -3.43
C GLY A 287 5.54 26.89 -3.99
N ARG A 288 6.06 25.97 -3.18
CA ARG A 288 6.35 24.59 -3.60
C ARG A 288 5.07 23.80 -3.85
N LYS A 289 5.20 22.76 -4.68
CA LYS A 289 4.14 21.78 -4.93
C LYS A 289 4.35 20.56 -4.05
N GLY A 290 3.25 19.95 -3.65
CA GLY A 290 3.25 18.66 -2.96
C GLY A 290 2.02 17.84 -3.32
N THR A 291 1.94 16.65 -2.78
CA THR A 291 0.80 15.76 -2.91
C THR A 291 0.27 15.43 -1.52
N VAL A 292 -1.04 15.57 -1.32
CA VAL A 292 -1.69 15.14 -0.08
C VAL A 292 -1.68 13.62 -0.03
N VAL A 293 -1.06 13.07 1.01
CA VAL A 293 -0.94 11.62 1.24
C VAL A 293 -2.00 11.14 2.23
N SER A 294 -2.27 11.93 3.28
CA SER A 294 -3.28 11.57 4.29
C SER A 294 -3.78 12.78 5.06
N TRP A 295 -4.98 12.65 5.63
CA TRP A 295 -5.50 13.55 6.65
C TRP A 295 -5.23 12.96 8.04
N ASN A 296 -4.57 13.72 8.92
CA ASN A 296 -4.39 13.36 10.31
C ASN A 296 -5.53 13.97 11.14
N GLU A 297 -6.53 13.16 11.51
CA GLU A 297 -7.69 13.62 12.28
C GLU A 297 -7.30 14.17 13.66
N GLY A 298 -6.36 13.52 14.36
CA GLY A 298 -5.97 13.94 15.72
C GLY A 298 -5.24 15.29 15.78
N LYS A 299 -4.57 15.69 14.69
CA LYS A 299 -3.83 16.97 14.60
C LYS A 299 -4.50 18.00 13.68
N GLU A 300 -5.57 17.62 12.98
CA GLU A 300 -6.25 18.38 11.94
C GLU A 300 -5.26 18.95 10.89
N ARG A 301 -4.38 18.08 10.39
CA ARG A 301 -3.34 18.46 9.42
C ARG A 301 -3.25 17.48 8.27
N TYR A 302 -2.91 18.01 7.10
CA TYR A 302 -2.50 17.22 5.95
C TYR A 302 -1.06 16.73 6.11
N SER A 303 -0.85 15.46 5.84
CA SER A 303 0.47 14.91 5.50
C SER A 303 0.70 15.15 4.01
N ILE A 304 1.66 16.02 3.68
CA ILE A 304 1.96 16.41 2.31
C ILE A 304 3.36 15.96 1.96
N TYR A 305 3.47 15.16 0.92
CA TYR A 305 4.75 14.79 0.33
C TYR A 305 5.19 15.86 -0.66
N ILE A 306 6.37 16.45 -0.42
CA ILE A 306 7.00 17.45 -1.29
C ILE A 306 8.02 16.72 -2.15
N MET A 307 7.71 16.56 -3.44
CA MET A 307 8.53 15.78 -4.38
C MET A 307 9.96 16.32 -4.49
N ASP A 308 10.13 17.64 -4.61
CA ASP A 308 11.44 18.28 -4.78
C ASP A 308 12.39 18.11 -3.59
N LEU A 309 11.84 17.80 -2.42
CA LEU A 309 12.60 17.62 -1.17
C LEU A 309 12.58 16.18 -0.68
N SER A 310 11.86 15.29 -1.37
CA SER A 310 11.58 13.91 -0.94
C SER A 310 11.19 13.82 0.54
N LYS A 311 10.37 14.76 1.01
CA LYS A 311 10.03 14.94 2.44
C LYS A 311 8.54 15.07 2.65
N VAL A 312 8.05 14.48 3.74
CA VAL A 312 6.68 14.68 4.22
C VAL A 312 6.62 15.83 5.24
N VAL A 313 5.61 16.70 5.12
CA VAL A 313 5.34 17.78 6.06
C VAL A 313 3.90 17.76 6.53
N LEU A 314 3.68 18.11 7.80
CA LEU A 314 2.35 18.19 8.42
C LEU A 314 1.87 19.63 8.45
N LEU A 315 0.92 19.97 7.58
CA LEU A 315 0.45 21.34 7.39
C LEU A 315 -1.05 21.47 7.66
N LYS A 316 -1.45 22.59 8.25
CA LYS A 316 -2.86 22.92 8.43
C LYS A 316 -3.52 23.17 7.06
N PRO A 317 -4.82 22.89 6.88
CA PRO A 317 -5.55 23.23 5.65
C PRO A 317 -5.36 24.68 5.19
N GLY A 318 -5.26 25.62 6.13
CA GLY A 318 -5.02 27.04 5.84
C GLY A 318 -3.70 27.36 5.14
N ASN A 319 -2.74 26.43 5.09
CA ASN A 319 -1.43 26.59 4.45
C ASN A 319 -1.33 25.81 3.13
N VAL A 320 -2.43 25.22 2.67
CA VAL A 320 -2.46 24.22 1.60
C VAL A 320 -3.52 24.62 0.58
N VAL A 321 -3.05 25.05 -0.60
CA VAL A 321 -3.91 25.36 -1.73
C VAL A 321 -4.15 24.11 -2.56
N LEU A 322 -5.38 23.61 -2.56
CA LEU A 322 -5.87 22.52 -3.39
C LEU A 322 -6.02 23.00 -4.85
N GLU A 323 -5.67 22.15 -5.82
CA GLU A 323 -5.78 22.47 -7.24
C GLU A 323 -7.25 22.53 -7.72
N ASN A 324 -7.49 23.32 -8.76
CA ASN A 324 -8.81 23.43 -9.38
C ASN A 324 -9.25 22.08 -9.94
N GLY A 325 -10.52 21.72 -9.76
CA GLY A 325 -11.07 20.41 -10.13
C GLY A 325 -11.05 19.39 -8.99
N THR A 326 -10.36 19.68 -7.89
CA THR A 326 -10.40 18.84 -6.68
C THR A 326 -11.79 18.85 -6.07
N VAL A 327 -12.30 17.69 -5.66
CA VAL A 327 -13.55 17.57 -4.90
C VAL A 327 -13.20 17.62 -3.42
N GLY A 328 -13.67 18.64 -2.72
CA GLY A 328 -13.47 18.79 -1.29
C GLY A 328 -14.76 18.59 -0.50
N HIS A 329 -14.63 18.07 0.71
CA HIS A 329 -15.65 18.01 1.75
C HIS A 329 -15.67 19.30 2.56
N ILE A 330 -16.86 19.86 2.74
CA ILE A 330 -17.07 21.09 3.48
C ILE A 330 -17.19 20.75 4.97
N VAL A 331 -16.39 21.41 5.78
CA VAL A 331 -16.33 21.23 7.25
C VAL A 331 -16.19 22.58 7.96
N GLY A 332 -16.54 22.64 9.23
CA GLY A 332 -16.24 23.81 10.08
C GLY A 332 -16.95 25.12 9.70
N VAL A 333 -17.97 25.10 8.85
CA VAL A 333 -18.70 26.32 8.44
C VAL A 333 -19.68 26.72 9.54
N VAL A 334 -19.29 27.66 10.39
CA VAL A 334 -20.12 28.17 11.51
C VAL A 334 -21.32 28.98 11.02
N ALA A 335 -21.13 29.83 10.01
CA ALA A 335 -22.18 30.73 9.52
C ALA A 335 -23.34 30.00 8.81
N LYS A 336 -23.07 28.78 8.30
CA LYS A 336 -24.00 27.94 7.55
C LYS A 336 -23.73 26.47 7.85
N PRO A 337 -24.10 25.98 9.05
CA PRO A 337 -23.82 24.60 9.46
C PRO A 337 -24.42 23.55 8.53
N GLU A 338 -25.51 23.87 7.82
CA GLU A 338 -26.18 23.02 6.83
C GLU A 338 -25.34 22.72 5.57
N LEU A 339 -24.16 23.33 5.45
CA LEU A 339 -23.19 23.03 4.41
C LEU A 339 -22.18 21.97 4.83
N ASN A 340 -22.00 21.75 6.13
CA ASN A 340 -21.03 20.77 6.63
C ASN A 340 -21.46 19.35 6.21
N GLY A 341 -20.49 18.56 5.75
CA GLY A 341 -20.72 17.22 5.21
C GLY A 341 -21.10 17.18 3.72
N LYS A 342 -21.34 18.34 3.07
CA LYS A 342 -21.51 18.38 1.61
C LYS A 342 -20.15 18.36 0.91
N SER A 343 -20.12 17.82 -0.30
CA SER A 343 -18.96 17.84 -1.17
C SER A 343 -19.18 18.79 -2.34
N GLY A 344 -18.11 19.40 -2.83
CA GLY A 344 -18.16 20.27 -4.00
C GLY A 344 -16.82 20.33 -4.71
N THR A 345 -16.84 20.72 -5.97
CA THR A 345 -15.63 20.84 -6.79
C THR A 345 -15.04 22.24 -6.66
N ILE A 346 -13.74 22.33 -6.38
CA ILE A 346 -13.01 23.60 -6.32
C ILE A 346 -12.89 24.16 -7.74
N LYS A 347 -13.48 25.32 -7.99
CA LYS A 347 -13.43 25.99 -9.30
C LYS A 347 -12.24 26.93 -9.41
N SER A 348 -12.00 27.70 -8.35
CA SER A 348 -10.94 28.69 -8.29
C SER A 348 -10.52 28.96 -6.86
N PHE A 349 -9.26 29.35 -6.69
CA PHE A 349 -8.72 29.89 -5.45
C PHE A 349 -8.39 31.37 -5.62
N ASN A 350 -9.00 32.22 -4.79
CA ASN A 350 -8.68 33.64 -4.76
C ASN A 350 -7.60 33.89 -3.70
N ARG A 351 -6.39 34.28 -4.17
CA ARG A 351 -5.21 34.52 -3.32
C ARG A 351 -5.34 35.73 -2.40
N GLU A 352 -6.02 36.78 -2.83
CA GLU A 352 -6.18 38.01 -2.06
C GLU A 352 -7.09 37.80 -0.86
N SER A 353 -8.18 37.07 -1.05
CA SER A 353 -9.16 36.79 0.00
C SER A 353 -8.87 35.52 0.80
N GLY A 354 -7.95 34.66 0.33
CA GLY A 354 -7.67 33.36 0.93
C GLY A 354 -8.91 32.46 0.95
N ARG A 355 -9.67 32.40 -0.16
CA ARG A 355 -10.92 31.64 -0.24
C ARG A 355 -11.05 30.85 -1.54
N TYR A 356 -11.65 29.68 -1.45
CA TYR A 356 -12.08 28.88 -2.60
C TYR A 356 -13.47 29.28 -3.06
N ASP A 357 -13.68 29.27 -4.37
CA ASP A 357 -15.02 29.17 -4.96
C ASP A 357 -15.31 27.68 -5.20
N VAL A 358 -16.14 27.09 -4.34
CA VAL A 358 -16.54 25.68 -4.37
C VAL A 358 -17.90 25.55 -5.05
N GLN A 359 -17.96 24.79 -6.13
CA GLN A 359 -19.18 24.55 -6.89
C GLN A 359 -19.88 23.30 -6.36
N LEU A 360 -21.13 23.45 -5.89
CA LEU A 360 -21.97 22.35 -5.39
C LEU A 360 -22.97 21.88 -6.44
N SER A 361 -23.40 22.78 -7.34
CA SER A 361 -24.31 22.49 -8.45
C SER A 361 -24.05 23.41 -9.64
N ARG A 362 -24.82 23.27 -10.73
CA ARG A 362 -24.68 24.14 -11.91
C ARG A 362 -24.84 25.63 -11.57
N GLU A 363 -25.71 25.94 -10.62
CA GLU A 363 -26.07 27.32 -10.25
C GLU A 363 -25.48 27.75 -8.89
N GLN A 364 -25.06 26.79 -8.06
CA GLN A 364 -24.59 27.05 -6.71
C GLN A 364 -23.06 27.02 -6.63
N ILE A 365 -22.46 28.21 -6.41
CA ILE A 365 -21.05 28.39 -6.07
C ILE A 365 -20.96 29.08 -4.70
N LEU A 366 -20.15 28.52 -3.82
CA LEU A 366 -19.95 29.01 -2.46
C LEU A 366 -18.51 29.45 -2.25
N ARG A 367 -18.33 30.60 -1.61
CA ARG A 367 -17.00 31.11 -1.26
C ARG A 367 -16.61 30.69 0.15
N LEU A 368 -15.70 29.73 0.27
CA LEU A 368 -15.29 29.11 1.54
C LEU A 368 -13.83 29.39 1.84
N LYS A 369 -13.47 29.47 3.13
CA LYS A 369 -12.06 29.57 3.55
C LYS A 369 -11.34 28.24 3.29
N LEU A 370 -10.01 28.25 3.17
CA LEU A 370 -9.23 27.02 3.00
C LEU A 370 -9.47 26.01 4.13
N GLU A 371 -9.56 26.51 5.36
CA GLU A 371 -9.79 25.68 6.56
C GLU A 371 -11.11 24.91 6.55
N ASN A 372 -12.07 25.36 5.73
CA ASN A 372 -13.40 24.76 5.67
C ASN A 372 -13.55 23.73 4.54
N VAL A 373 -12.48 23.41 3.82
CA VAL A 373 -12.50 22.47 2.70
C VAL A 373 -11.40 21.44 2.89
N VAL A 374 -11.78 20.19 3.12
CA VAL A 374 -10.87 19.05 3.29
C VAL A 374 -11.04 18.02 2.18
N VAL A 375 -10.07 17.12 1.96
CA VAL A 375 -10.13 16.10 0.89
C VAL A 375 -9.86 14.72 1.46
#